data_AF-A0A974DQC5-F1
#
_entry.id   AF-A0A974DQC5-F1
#
_cell.length_a   1.000
_cell.length_b   1.000
_cell.length_c   1.000
_cell.angle_alpha   90.00
_cell.angle_beta   90.00
_cell.angle_gamma   90.00
#
_symmetry.space_group_name_H-M   'P 1'
#
loop_
_entity.id
_entity.type
_entity.pdbx_description
1 polymer ?
#
loop_
_entity_poly.entity_id
_entity_poly.type
_entity_poly.pdbx_seq_one_letter_code
_entity_poly.pdbx_strand_id
1 'polypeptide(L)'
;VQMPKTLLRRSAFAMPHMALQQQASMPSKRARTRPSFLTLSALQCEEGYWLLNEELGSLLNINVNYLIDEFLSKNGIQSLGRKGKEEVLKMIATLLVLQVICTFKLVNVTFKSLMKLDESCCTSPYYQTIEKSTKWARKTDDQYPGICSRLGLGKDWESATRKLLSIDPLDPSSSLLPAVV
;
A
#
# COMPACT_ATOMS: atom_id res chain seq x y z
N VAL A 1 36.06 -71.66 -25.28
CA VAL A 1 34.81 -72.12 -24.63
C VAL A 1 34.91 -71.74 -23.16
N GLN A 2 34.22 -70.69 -22.73
CA GLN A 2 34.28 -70.19 -21.35
C GLN A 2 32.86 -69.71 -20.94
N MET A 3 32.31 -70.50 -20.01
CA MET A 3 31.32 -70.32 -18.92
C MET A 3 30.58 -68.97 -18.68
N PRO A 4 29.44 -69.01 -17.94
CA PRO A 4 28.29 -68.12 -18.10
C PRO A 4 28.28 -66.89 -17.18
N LYS A 5 27.38 -65.94 -17.50
CA LYS A 5 27.08 -64.72 -16.74
C LYS A 5 26.28 -65.03 -15.48
N THR A 6 26.91 -64.95 -14.31
CA THR A 6 26.24 -64.92 -13.01
C THR A 6 25.88 -63.49 -12.59
N LEU A 7 24.60 -63.30 -12.28
CA LEU A 7 24.04 -62.17 -11.54
C LEU A 7 24.72 -62.03 -10.17
N LEU A 8 25.30 -60.86 -9.88
CA LEU A 8 25.66 -60.47 -8.52
C LEU A 8 24.81 -59.27 -8.09
N ARG A 9 23.86 -59.57 -7.20
CA ARG A 9 22.98 -58.64 -6.49
C ARG A 9 23.82 -57.81 -5.52
N ARG A 10 24.01 -56.52 -5.79
CA ARG A 10 24.58 -55.57 -4.81
C ARG A 10 23.47 -54.72 -4.23
N SER A 11 23.24 -54.96 -2.94
CA SER A 11 22.47 -54.13 -2.00
C SER A 11 22.96 -52.68 -2.04
N ALA A 12 22.04 -51.74 -2.27
CA ALA A 12 22.26 -50.33 -2.04
C ALA A 12 21.33 -49.89 -0.89
N PHE A 13 21.95 -49.26 0.10
CA PHE A 13 21.35 -48.71 1.31
C PHE A 13 20.16 -47.80 1.00
N ALA A 14 18.99 -48.12 1.57
CA ALA A 14 17.87 -47.19 1.62
C ALA A 14 18.07 -46.24 2.82
N MET A 15 18.32 -44.96 2.55
CA MET A 15 18.16 -43.89 3.53
C MET A 15 16.80 -43.20 3.28
N PRO A 16 15.99 -42.95 4.32
CA PRO A 16 14.70 -42.29 4.15
C PRO A 16 14.89 -40.80 3.87
N HIS A 17 14.49 -40.40 2.66
CA HIS A 17 14.45 -39.03 2.17
C HIS A 17 13.29 -38.26 2.84
N MET A 18 13.55 -37.69 4.02
CA MET A 18 12.72 -36.62 4.59
C MET A 18 13.03 -35.30 3.88
N ALA A 19 12.50 -35.13 2.66
CA ALA A 19 12.36 -33.81 2.08
C ALA A 19 10.98 -33.28 2.44
N LEU A 20 10.96 -32.43 3.48
CA LEU A 20 9.83 -31.59 3.81
C LEU A 20 9.62 -30.62 2.64
N GLN A 21 8.72 -30.96 1.73
CA GLN A 21 8.32 -30.10 0.64
C GLN A 21 7.40 -29.02 1.23
N GLN A 22 8.00 -27.96 1.78
CA GLN A 22 7.28 -26.70 1.97
C GLN A 22 7.03 -26.10 0.59
N GLN A 23 5.90 -26.50 -0.02
CA GLN A 23 5.26 -25.67 -1.03
C GLN A 23 4.80 -24.40 -0.33
N ALA A 24 5.65 -23.37 -0.35
CA ALA A 24 5.19 -22.01 -0.19
C ALA A 24 4.13 -21.78 -1.27
N SER A 25 2.87 -21.68 -0.85
CA SER A 25 1.79 -21.23 -1.69
C SER A 25 2.13 -19.81 -2.12
N MET A 26 2.69 -19.66 -3.31
CA MET A 26 2.82 -18.36 -3.95
C MET A 26 1.43 -17.72 -3.96
N PRO A 27 1.24 -16.52 -3.38
CA PRO A 27 -0.04 -15.87 -3.49
C PRO A 27 -0.34 -15.68 -4.96
N SER A 28 -1.42 -16.33 -5.40
CA SER A 28 -2.02 -16.14 -6.72
C SER A 28 -2.05 -14.64 -6.99
N LYS A 29 -1.43 -14.20 -8.10
CA LYS A 29 -1.44 -12.79 -8.54
C LYS A 29 -2.90 -12.39 -8.74
N ARG A 30 -3.53 -11.86 -7.69
CA ARG A 30 -4.88 -11.31 -7.78
C ARG A 30 -4.83 -10.25 -8.86
N ALA A 31 -5.71 -10.36 -9.85
CA ALA A 31 -5.84 -9.34 -10.86
C ALA A 31 -6.15 -8.01 -10.15
N ARG A 32 -5.24 -7.02 -10.28
CA ARG A 32 -5.40 -5.71 -9.66
C ARG A 32 -6.65 -5.06 -10.23
N THR A 33 -7.72 -5.05 -9.45
CA THR A 33 -8.97 -4.38 -9.84
C THR A 33 -8.84 -2.93 -9.43
N ARG A 34 -8.81 -2.04 -10.42
CA ARG A 34 -8.77 -0.60 -10.17
C ARG A 34 -10.06 -0.17 -9.45
N PRO A 35 -9.99 0.49 -8.28
CA PRO A 35 -11.19 0.93 -7.57
C PRO A 35 -11.93 2.01 -8.36
N SER A 36 -13.26 2.02 -8.25
CA SER A 36 -14.11 3.08 -8.81
C SER A 36 -14.14 4.30 -7.88
N PHE A 37 -14.41 5.48 -8.43
CA PHE A 37 -14.59 6.67 -7.59
C PHE A 37 -15.71 6.49 -6.56
N LEU A 38 -16.85 5.90 -6.97
CA LEU A 38 -18.00 5.72 -6.11
C LEU A 38 -17.69 4.84 -4.90
N THR A 39 -16.92 3.76 -5.11
CA THR A 39 -16.49 2.86 -4.04
C THR A 39 -15.58 3.58 -3.05
N LEU A 40 -14.66 4.42 -3.55
CA LEU A 40 -13.79 5.22 -2.68
C LEU A 40 -14.58 6.30 -1.93
N SER A 41 -15.48 7.03 -2.60
CA SER A 41 -16.27 8.10 -1.99
C SER A 41 -17.23 7.58 -0.92
N ALA A 42 -17.72 6.35 -1.05
CA ALA A 42 -18.60 5.74 -0.04
C ALA A 42 -17.90 5.54 1.32
N LEU A 43 -16.56 5.43 1.33
CA LEU A 43 -15.76 5.30 2.55
C LEU A 43 -15.28 6.65 3.10
N GLN A 44 -15.62 7.75 2.45
CA GLN A 44 -15.18 9.07 2.90
C GLN A 44 -15.97 9.49 4.14
N CYS A 45 -15.27 9.90 5.19
CA CYS A 45 -15.88 10.51 6.36
C CYS A 45 -16.43 11.90 6.04
N GLU A 46 -17.39 12.36 6.84
CA GLU A 46 -18.06 13.64 6.62
C GLU A 46 -17.06 14.79 6.49
N GLU A 47 -15.98 14.82 7.27
CA GLU A 47 -14.97 15.88 7.24
C GLU A 47 -14.06 15.86 6.00
N GLY A 48 -14.14 14.81 5.17
CA GLY A 48 -13.42 14.69 3.90
C GLY A 48 -12.19 13.79 3.92
N TYR A 49 -11.91 13.09 5.01
CA TYR A 49 -10.81 12.14 5.12
C TYR A 49 -11.28 10.69 4.97
N TRP A 50 -10.32 9.77 4.87
CA TRP A 50 -10.54 8.32 4.92
C TRP A 50 -9.87 7.71 6.14
N LEU A 51 -10.41 6.59 6.63
CA LEU A 51 -9.79 5.77 7.66
C LEU A 51 -8.85 4.75 7.02
N LEU A 52 -7.64 4.61 7.56
CA LEU A 52 -6.71 3.55 7.15
C LEU A 52 -7.11 2.24 7.82
N ASN A 53 -8.02 1.49 7.19
CA ASN A 53 -8.54 0.22 7.67
C ASN A 53 -8.44 -0.88 6.60
N GLU A 54 -8.78 -2.12 6.94
CA GLU A 54 -8.68 -3.26 6.00
C GLU A 54 -9.57 -3.12 4.77
N GLU A 55 -10.75 -2.49 4.91
CA GLU A 55 -11.67 -2.27 3.80
C GLU A 55 -11.03 -1.36 2.73
N LEU A 56 -10.50 -0.20 3.15
CA LEU A 56 -9.76 0.68 2.26
C LEU A 56 -8.48 0.00 1.76
N GLY A 57 -7.74 -0.69 2.63
CA GLY A 57 -6.54 -1.45 2.29
C GLY A 57 -6.79 -2.44 1.16
N SER A 58 -7.92 -3.16 1.20
CA SER A 58 -8.28 -4.10 0.15
C SER A 58 -8.60 -3.42 -1.18
N LEU A 59 -9.22 -2.23 -1.18
CA LEU A 59 -9.47 -1.47 -2.41
C LEU A 59 -8.19 -0.91 -3.04
N LEU A 60 -7.20 -0.61 -2.19
CA LEU A 60 -5.92 -0.03 -2.60
C LEU A 60 -4.81 -1.07 -2.80
N ASN A 61 -5.07 -2.33 -2.48
CA ASN A 61 -4.10 -3.43 -2.45
C ASN A 61 -2.92 -3.16 -1.50
N ILE A 62 -3.23 -2.64 -0.31
CA ILE A 62 -2.27 -2.32 0.75
C ILE A 62 -2.52 -3.22 1.95
N ASN A 63 -1.46 -3.84 2.47
CA ASN A 63 -1.47 -4.54 3.75
C ASN A 63 -1.39 -3.51 4.89
N VAL A 64 -2.57 -3.06 5.32
CA VAL A 64 -2.72 -2.01 6.35
C VAL A 64 -2.16 -2.45 7.70
N ASN A 65 -2.35 -3.72 8.08
CA ASN A 65 -1.84 -4.25 9.35
C ASN A 65 -0.31 -4.18 9.39
N TYR A 66 0.36 -4.63 8.32
CA TYR A 66 1.82 -4.47 8.24
C TYR A 66 2.25 -3.00 8.21
N LEU A 67 1.57 -2.15 7.43
CA LEU A 67 1.91 -0.74 7.36
C LEU A 67 1.83 -0.06 8.73
N ILE A 68 0.78 -0.31 9.52
CA ILE A 68 0.56 0.34 10.81
C ILE A 68 1.39 -0.31 11.93
N ASP A 69 1.26 -1.63 12.10
CA ASP A 69 1.75 -2.33 13.28
C ASP A 69 3.23 -2.68 13.18
N GLU A 70 3.74 -2.86 11.97
CA GLU A 70 5.15 -3.14 11.73
C GLU A 70 5.89 -1.88 11.29
N PHE A 71 5.57 -1.34 10.11
CA PHE A 71 6.40 -0.30 9.50
C PHE A 71 6.32 1.03 10.26
N LEU A 72 5.13 1.61 10.40
CA LEU A 72 4.96 2.93 11.02
C LEU A 72 5.27 2.90 12.52
N SER A 73 4.95 1.80 13.20
CA SER A 73 5.30 1.60 14.61
C SER A 73 6.81 1.57 14.82
N LYS A 74 7.57 0.84 13.97
CA LYS A 74 9.04 0.86 14.01
C LYS A 74 9.63 2.24 13.67
N ASN A 75 8.96 3.00 12.82
CA ASN A 75 9.38 4.37 12.45
C ASN A 75 8.81 5.46 13.38
N GLY A 76 8.36 5.08 14.58
CA GLY A 76 8.12 6.03 15.67
C GLY A 76 6.76 6.73 15.64
N ILE A 77 5.76 6.24 14.90
CA ILE A 77 4.42 6.86 14.89
C ILE A 77 3.77 6.91 16.29
N GLN A 78 4.15 5.98 17.17
CA GLN A 78 3.67 5.92 18.56
C GLN A 78 4.13 7.13 19.40
N SER A 79 5.23 7.79 19.01
CA SER A 79 5.75 8.98 19.69
C SER A 79 4.84 10.21 19.57
N LEU A 80 3.88 10.19 18.63
CA LEU A 80 2.91 11.27 18.44
C LEU A 80 1.77 11.25 19.48
N GLY A 81 1.72 10.22 20.33
CA GLY A 81 0.58 9.94 21.19
C GLY A 81 -0.65 9.47 20.41
N ARG A 82 -1.71 9.09 21.13
CA ARG A 82 -2.92 8.48 20.54
C ARG A 82 -3.54 9.35 19.45
N LYS A 83 -3.82 10.62 19.78
CA LYS A 83 -4.45 11.57 18.85
C LYS A 83 -3.59 11.84 17.62
N GLY A 84 -2.28 12.04 17.80
CA GLY A 84 -1.38 12.33 16.69
C GLY A 84 -1.21 11.14 15.75
N LYS A 85 -1.12 9.92 16.29
CA LYS A 85 -1.14 8.70 15.49
C LYS A 85 -2.43 8.62 14.66
N GLU A 86 -3.59 8.80 15.27
CA GLU A 86 -4.89 8.72 14.57
C GLU A 86 -4.99 9.73 13.41
N GLU A 87 -4.61 10.99 13.64
CA GLU A 87 -4.66 12.03 12.61
C GLU A 87 -3.69 11.76 11.46
N VAL A 88 -2.47 11.30 11.75
CA VAL A 88 -1.50 10.94 10.71
C VAL A 88 -1.96 9.72 9.91
N LEU A 89 -2.59 8.72 10.53
CA LEU A 89 -3.15 7.57 9.80
C LEU A 89 -4.29 7.99 8.86
N LYS A 90 -5.18 8.89 9.29
CA LYS A 90 -6.22 9.49 8.44
C LYS A 90 -5.61 10.26 7.26
N MET A 91 -4.52 10.97 7.49
CA MET A 91 -3.78 11.68 6.44
C MET A 91 -3.16 10.73 5.42
N ILE A 92 -2.49 9.66 5.86
CA ILE A 92 -1.94 8.65 4.96
C ILE A 92 -3.04 8.04 4.09
N ALA A 93 -4.17 7.62 4.68
CA ALA A 93 -5.30 7.09 3.93
C ALA A 93 -5.85 8.09 2.90
N THR A 94 -6.06 9.33 3.31
CA THR A 94 -6.60 10.40 2.44
C THR A 94 -5.68 10.65 1.25
N LEU A 95 -4.37 10.74 1.47
CA LEU A 95 -3.40 10.98 0.40
C LEU A 95 -3.28 9.79 -0.55
N LEU A 96 -3.39 8.56 -0.06
CA LEU A 96 -3.44 7.37 -0.92
C LEU A 96 -4.66 7.39 -1.84
N VAL A 97 -5.84 7.74 -1.33
CA VAL A 97 -7.05 7.87 -2.15
C VAL A 97 -6.92 8.98 -3.18
N LEU A 98 -6.42 10.16 -2.79
CA LEU A 98 -6.17 11.27 -3.72
C LEU A 98 -5.16 10.89 -4.80
N GLN A 99 -4.10 10.16 -4.45
CA GLN A 99 -3.12 9.66 -5.42
C GLN A 99 -3.74 8.70 -6.42
N VAL A 100 -4.61 7.78 -5.98
CA VAL A 100 -5.38 6.91 -6.89
C VAL A 100 -6.27 7.73 -7.81
N ILE A 101 -7.03 8.69 -7.28
CA ILE A 101 -7.93 9.53 -8.08
C ILE A 101 -7.16 10.29 -9.15
N CYS A 102 -6.02 10.91 -8.78
CA CYS A 102 -5.17 11.66 -9.69
C CYS A 102 -4.49 10.76 -10.73
N THR A 103 -3.83 9.68 -10.31
CA THR A 103 -3.09 8.78 -11.21
C THR A 103 -3.99 8.12 -12.24
N PHE A 104 -5.18 7.70 -11.81
CA PHE A 104 -6.08 6.98 -12.67
C PHE A 104 -7.11 7.87 -13.35
N LYS A 105 -7.16 9.16 -13.03
CA LYS A 105 -8.16 10.12 -13.55
C LYS A 105 -9.58 9.62 -13.31
N LEU A 106 -9.88 9.25 -12.05
CA LEU A 106 -11.19 8.70 -11.69
C LEU A 106 -12.33 9.72 -11.80
N VAL A 107 -12.00 11.01 -11.75
CA VAL A 107 -12.93 12.12 -11.93
C VAL A 107 -12.26 13.21 -12.77
N ASN A 108 -13.07 14.07 -13.41
CA ASN A 108 -12.57 15.17 -14.23
C ASN A 108 -12.17 16.39 -13.36
N VAL A 109 -11.13 16.20 -12.55
CA VAL A 109 -10.54 17.20 -11.66
C VAL A 109 -9.03 17.22 -11.90
N THR A 110 -8.45 18.42 -11.96
CA THR A 110 -7.02 18.61 -12.16
C THR A 110 -6.33 18.93 -10.84
N PHE A 111 -5.21 18.26 -10.56
CA PHE A 111 -4.38 18.48 -9.37
C PHE A 111 -3.11 19.23 -9.75
N LYS A 112 -2.75 20.27 -8.99
CA LYS A 112 -1.40 20.88 -9.02
C LYS A 112 -0.43 20.10 -8.14
N SER A 113 -0.92 19.55 -7.04
CA SER A 113 -0.27 18.59 -6.14
C SER A 113 -1.34 17.77 -5.43
N LEU A 114 -0.99 16.74 -4.66
CA LEU A 114 -2.00 15.93 -3.95
C LEU A 114 -2.91 16.76 -3.03
N MET A 115 -2.40 17.87 -2.49
CA MET A 115 -3.10 18.75 -1.56
C MET A 115 -3.55 20.07 -2.20
N LYS A 116 -3.49 20.20 -3.54
CA LYS A 116 -3.87 21.42 -4.25
C LYS A 116 -4.54 21.10 -5.59
N LEU A 117 -5.78 21.55 -5.74
CA LEU A 117 -6.49 21.49 -7.01
C LEU A 117 -6.11 22.64 -7.95
N ASP A 118 -6.31 22.42 -9.25
CA ASP A 118 -6.33 23.48 -10.24
C ASP A 118 -7.76 23.98 -10.47
N GLU A 119 -8.04 25.18 -9.96
CA GLU A 119 -9.36 25.82 -10.03
C GLU A 119 -9.75 26.25 -11.46
N SER A 120 -8.79 26.27 -12.39
CA SER A 120 -9.01 26.78 -13.75
C SER A 120 -9.85 25.86 -14.65
N CYS A 121 -10.02 24.58 -14.29
CA CYS A 121 -10.75 23.62 -15.13
C CYS A 121 -11.33 22.48 -14.27
N CYS A 122 -12.54 22.67 -13.74
CA CYS A 122 -13.25 21.64 -12.99
C CYS A 122 -14.74 21.59 -13.40
N THR A 123 -15.14 20.52 -14.08
CA THR A 123 -16.54 20.26 -14.49
C THR A 123 -17.14 19.04 -13.79
N SER A 124 -16.38 18.41 -12.89
CA SER A 124 -16.82 17.21 -12.17
C SER A 124 -17.90 17.53 -11.13
N PRO A 125 -19.01 16.77 -11.06
CA PRO A 125 -19.99 16.88 -9.98
C PRO A 125 -19.39 16.54 -8.61
N TYR A 126 -18.24 15.87 -8.59
CA TYR A 126 -17.53 15.45 -7.38
C TYR A 126 -16.47 16.46 -6.92
N TYR A 127 -16.37 17.64 -7.55
CA TYR A 127 -15.34 18.63 -7.24
C TYR A 127 -15.29 18.97 -5.74
N GLN A 128 -16.43 19.29 -5.12
CA GLN A 128 -16.50 19.67 -3.71
C GLN A 128 -16.01 18.55 -2.78
N THR A 129 -16.30 17.29 -3.12
CA THR A 129 -15.84 16.09 -2.39
C THR A 129 -14.32 16.00 -2.40
N ILE A 130 -13.70 16.19 -3.58
CA ILE A 130 -12.25 16.18 -3.72
C ILE A 130 -11.62 17.40 -3.05
N GLU A 131 -12.20 18.59 -3.25
CA GLU A 131 -11.71 19.84 -2.69
C GLU A 131 -11.67 19.75 -1.16
N LYS A 132 -12.73 19.24 -0.54
CA LYS A 132 -12.79 19.00 0.91
C LYS A 132 -11.64 18.11 1.39
N SER A 133 -11.38 17.02 0.67
CA SER A 133 -10.28 16.08 0.97
C SER A 133 -8.92 16.74 0.88
N THR A 134 -8.66 17.50 -0.19
CA THR A 134 -7.37 18.17 -0.41
C THR A 134 -7.12 19.26 0.64
N LYS A 135 -8.16 20.02 1.01
CA LYS A 135 -8.11 21.02 2.08
C LYS A 135 -7.87 20.37 3.44
N TRP A 136 -8.57 19.27 3.72
CA TRP A 136 -8.39 18.51 4.96
C TRP A 136 -6.95 17.98 5.07
N ALA A 137 -6.44 17.32 4.02
CA ALA A 137 -5.09 16.76 4.01
C ALA A 137 -4.01 17.83 4.19
N ARG A 138 -4.15 18.98 3.53
CA ARG A 138 -3.24 20.12 3.72
C ARG A 138 -3.20 20.60 5.17
N LYS A 139 -4.38 20.84 5.75
CA LYS A 139 -4.50 21.33 7.13
C LYS A 139 -3.88 20.33 8.13
N THR A 140 -3.97 19.04 7.86
CA THR A 140 -3.35 18.00 8.69
C THR A 140 -1.84 17.97 8.50
N ASP A 141 -1.32 18.11 7.28
CA ASP A 141 0.12 18.18 7.01
C ASP A 141 0.77 19.39 7.68
N ASP A 142 0.10 20.55 7.68
CA ASP A 142 0.54 21.77 8.37
C ASP A 142 0.73 21.55 9.89
N GLN A 143 -0.02 20.62 10.50
CA GLN A 143 0.11 20.27 11.92
C GLN A 143 1.26 19.28 12.19
N TYR A 144 1.69 18.53 11.18
CA TYR A 144 2.73 17.50 11.29
C TYR A 144 3.81 17.70 10.20
N PRO A 145 4.49 18.85 10.15
CA PRO A 145 5.44 19.15 9.09
C PRO A 145 6.57 18.14 9.06
N GLY A 146 6.90 17.66 7.85
CA GLY A 146 7.96 16.67 7.64
C GLY A 146 7.65 15.28 8.18
N ILE A 147 6.40 14.97 8.55
CA ILE A 147 6.09 13.65 9.11
C ILE A 147 6.29 12.51 8.12
N CYS A 148 6.10 12.76 6.81
CA CYS A 148 6.38 11.78 5.75
C CYS A 148 7.83 11.26 5.83
N SER A 149 8.81 12.16 5.95
CA SER A 149 10.23 11.79 6.03
C SER A 149 10.59 11.21 7.39
N ARG A 150 10.05 11.78 8.47
CA ARG A 150 10.27 11.28 9.84
C ARG A 150 9.79 9.84 10.05
N LEU A 151 8.70 9.46 9.38
CA LEU A 151 8.16 8.09 9.43
C LEU A 151 8.81 7.15 8.40
N GLY A 152 9.85 7.60 7.68
CA GLY A 152 10.57 6.77 6.71
C GLY A 152 9.78 6.44 5.43
N LEU A 153 8.65 7.10 5.18
CA LEU A 153 7.81 6.84 4.01
C LEU A 153 8.43 7.35 2.71
N GLY A 154 9.15 8.47 2.78
CA GLY A 154 9.81 9.09 1.64
C GLY A 154 10.10 10.57 1.86
N LYS A 155 10.69 11.19 0.83
CA LYS A 155 11.03 12.63 0.85
C LYS A 155 9.79 13.55 0.80
N ASP A 156 8.73 13.11 0.13
CA ASP A 156 7.47 13.83 -0.08
C ASP A 156 6.31 12.84 -0.24
N TRP A 157 5.09 13.35 -0.08
CA TRP A 157 3.86 12.55 -0.10
C TRP A 157 3.55 11.94 -1.47
N GLU A 158 3.82 12.67 -2.56
CA GLU A 158 3.68 12.15 -3.92
C GLU A 158 4.55 10.91 -4.14
N SER A 159 5.83 10.95 -3.75
CA SER A 159 6.74 9.81 -3.87
C SER A 159 6.33 8.64 -2.96
N ALA A 160 5.92 8.93 -1.73
CA ALA A 160 5.53 7.91 -0.76
C ALA A 160 4.26 7.16 -1.19
N THR A 161 3.22 7.88 -1.58
CA THR A 161 1.94 7.29 -2.00
C THR A 161 2.07 6.50 -3.30
N ARG A 162 2.86 6.99 -4.28
CA ARG A 162 3.10 6.26 -5.52
C ARG A 162 3.83 4.92 -5.29
N LYS A 163 4.75 4.86 -4.32
CA LYS A 163 5.40 3.60 -3.93
C LYS A 163 4.44 2.65 -3.21
N LEU A 164 3.69 3.15 -2.21
CA LEU A 164 2.70 2.36 -1.48
C LEU A 164 1.61 1.78 -2.39
N LEU A 165 1.25 2.48 -3.46
CA LEU A 165 0.25 2.05 -4.44
C LEU A 165 0.81 1.21 -5.60
N SER A 166 2.07 0.77 -5.54
CA SER A 166 2.74 0.07 -6.66
C SER A 166 2.72 0.83 -8.00
N ILE A 167 2.62 2.16 -7.97
CA ILE A 167 2.68 2.99 -9.19
C ILE A 167 4.16 3.17 -9.58
N ASP A 168 5.02 3.38 -8.59
CA ASP A 168 6.47 3.36 -8.75
C ASP A 168 7.07 2.04 -8.29
N PRO A 169 8.23 1.64 -8.86
CA PRO A 169 8.99 0.52 -8.32
C PRO A 169 9.51 0.85 -6.92
N LEU A 170 9.41 -0.13 -6.03
CA LEU A 170 10.06 -0.16 -4.73
C LEU A 170 11.40 -0.88 -4.85
N ASP A 171 12.38 -0.43 -4.08
CA ASP A 171 13.63 -1.16 -3.94
C ASP A 171 13.35 -2.51 -3.26
N PRO A 172 13.88 -3.65 -3.77
CA PRO A 172 13.67 -4.96 -3.15
C PRO A 172 14.12 -5.07 -1.70
N SER A 173 15.03 -4.21 -1.25
CA SER A 173 15.50 -4.13 0.15
C SER A 173 14.62 -3.21 1.02
N SER A 174 13.63 -2.53 0.45
CA SER A 174 12.76 -1.63 1.19
C SER A 174 11.90 -2.38 2.20
N SER A 175 11.94 -1.94 3.46
CA SER A 175 11.04 -2.44 4.51
C SER A 175 9.56 -2.08 4.27
N LEU A 176 9.25 -1.25 3.27
CA LEU A 176 7.87 -0.99 2.84
C LEU A 176 7.30 -2.10 1.95
N LEU A 177 8.14 -2.97 1.38
CA LEU A 177 7.71 -3.98 0.41
C LEU A 177 6.54 -4.85 0.91
N PRO A 178 6.51 -5.33 2.18
CA PRO A 178 5.40 -6.17 2.65
C PRO A 178 4.08 -5.42 2.87
N ALA A 179 4.10 -4.08 2.86
CA ALA A 179 2.89 -3.26 2.88
C ALA A 179 2.16 -3.27 1.52
N VAL A 180 2.87 -3.64 0.45
CA VAL A 180 2.39 -3.54 -0.92
C VAL A 180 2.07 -4.95 -1.44
N VAL A 181 0.80 -5.20 -1.76
CA VAL A 181 0.27 -6.53 -2.10
C VAL A 181 0.10 -6.69 -3.60
#